data_AF-F4N2D6-F1
#
_entry.id   AF-F4N2D6-F1
#
_cell.length_a   1.000
_cell.length_b   1.000
_cell.length_c   1.000
_cell.angle_alpha   90.00
_cell.angle_beta   90.00
_cell.angle_gamma   90.00
#
_symmetry.space_group_name_H-M   'P 1'
#
loop_
_entity.id
_entity.type
_entity.pdbx_description
1 polymer ?
#
loop_
_entity_poly.entity_id
_entity_poly.type
_entity_poly.pdbx_seq_one_letter_code
_entity_poly.pdbx_strand_id
1 'polypeptide(L)' 'MQVILLDKVANLGSLGDQVNVKAGYARNFLVPQGKAVPATKKT' A
#
# COMPACT_ATOMS: atom_id res chain seq x y z
N MET A 1 8.89 -1.63 -0.58
CA MET A 1 7.95 -2.28 0.35
C MET A 1 6.69 -2.53 -0.43
N GLN A 2 6.29 -3.79 -0.53
CA GLN A 2 5.11 -4.14 -1.29
C GLN A 2 3.87 -3.94 -0.42
N VAL A 3 2.87 -3.28 -0.98
CA VAL A 3 1.59 -3.01 -0.31
C VAL A 3 0.45 -3.30 -1.29
N ILE A 4 -0.70 -3.66 -0.74
CA ILE A 4 -1.96 -3.82 -1.48
C ILE A 4 -2.80 -2.57 -1.18
N LEU A 5 -3.24 -1.87 -2.22
CA LEU A 5 -4.07 -0.68 -2.09
C LEU A 5 -5.49 -1.06 -1.67
N LEU A 6 -6.00 -0.39 -0.63
CA LEU A 6 -7.39 -0.54 -0.18
C LEU A 6 -8.27 0.62 -0.66
N ASP A 7 -7.66 1.65 -1.23
CA ASP A 7 -8.30 2.87 -1.70
C ASP A 7 -7.63 3.31 -3.01
N LYS A 8 -8.34 4.10 -3.82
CA LYS A 8 -7.79 4.67 -5.05
C LYS A 8 -6.81 5.79 -4.69
N VAL A 9 -5.52 5.55 -4.91
CA VAL A 9 -4.48 6.55 -4.69
C VAL A 9 -4.02 7.10 -6.04
N ALA A 10 -4.18 8.40 -6.24
CA ALA A 10 -3.74 9.07 -7.47
C ALA A 10 -2.25 8.78 -7.74
N ASN A 11 -1.93 8.42 -8.98
CA ASN A 11 -0.57 8.09 -9.45
C ASN A 11 0.08 6.85 -8.80
N LEU A 12 -0.69 6.01 -8.07
CA LEU A 12 -0.19 4.76 -7.49
C LEU A 12 -0.81 3.53 -8.15
N GLY A 13 -2.14 3.50 -8.23
CA GLY A 13 -2.88 2.35 -8.74
C GLY A 13 -4.35 2.37 -8.35
N SER A 14 -5.04 1.29 -8.68
CA SER A 14 -6.43 1.04 -8.34
C SER A 14 -6.57 0.25 -7.04
N LEU A 15 -7.79 0.21 -6.50
CA LEU A 15 -8.12 -0.61 -5.35
C LEU A 15 -7.84 -2.09 -5.64
N GLY A 16 -7.11 -2.76 -4.75
CA GLY A 16 -6.69 -4.14 -4.88
C GLY A 16 -5.32 -4.34 -5.54
N ASP A 17 -4.73 -3.29 -6.14
CA ASP A 17 -3.44 -3.42 -6.80
C ASP A 17 -2.30 -3.60 -5.80
N GLN A 18 -1.39 -4.53 -6.13
CA GLN A 18 -0.14 -4.71 -5.41
C GLN A 18 0.94 -3.82 -6.01
N VAL A 19 1.38 -2.83 -5.25
CA VAL A 19 2.36 -1.82 -5.71
C VAL A 19 3.60 -1.82 -4.82
N ASN A 20 4.76 -1.53 -5.41
CA ASN A 20 6.01 -1.40 -4.67
C ASN A 20 6.32 0.08 -4.42
N VAL A 21 6.32 0.48 -3.15
CA VAL A 21 6.54 1.86 -2.73
C VAL A 21 7.72 1.98 -1.76
N LYS A 22 8.20 3.21 -1.55
CA LYS A 22 9.19 3.50 -0.50
C LYS A 22 8.63 3.11 0.87
N ALA A 23 9.44 2.46 1.70
CA ALA A 23 9.01 1.94 2.99
C ALA A 23 8.49 3.04 3.94
N GLY A 24 9.08 4.24 3.91
CA GLY A 24 8.60 5.39 4.67
C GLY A 24 7.20 5.86 4.25
N TYR A 25 6.91 5.86 2.95
CA TYR A 25 5.59 6.25 2.44
C TYR A 25 4.51 5.24 2.85
N ALA A 26 4.82 3.94 2.75
CA ALA A 26 3.91 2.91 3.25
C ALA A 26 3.66 3.02 4.77
N ARG A 27 4.72 3.10 5.57
CA ARG A 27 4.62 3.06 7.04
C ARG A 27 4.07 4.35 7.65
N ASN A 28 4.35 5.51 7.07
CA ASN A 28 4.01 6.80 7.69
C ASN A 28 2.74 7.43 7.10
N PHE A 29 2.29 7.00 5.91
CA PHE A 29 1.15 7.58 5.22
C PHE A 29 0.10 6.52 4.86
N LEU A 30 0.43 5.53 4.04
CA LEU A 30 -0.57 4.62 3.50
C LEU A 30 -1.20 3.70 4.56
N VAL A 31 -0.38 3.07 5.41
CA VAL A 31 -0.85 2.12 6.43
C VAL A 31 -1.62 2.84 7.55
N PRO A 32 -1.11 3.94 8.16
CA PRO A 32 -1.85 4.64 9.21
C PRO A 32 -3.16 5.27 8.73
N GLN A 33 -3.26 5.66 7.45
CA GLN A 33 -4.49 6.19 6.87
C GLN A 33 -5.45 5.12 6.36
N GLY A 34 -5.11 3.83 6.50
CA GLY A 34 -5.93 2.73 6.00
C GLY A 34 -6.03 2.65 4.46
N LYS A 35 -5.16 3.35 3.73
CA LYS A 35 -5.14 3.37 2.26
C LYS A 35 -4.47 2.15 1.64
N ALA A 36 -3.63 1.46 2.39
CA ALA A 36 -2.97 0.24 1.94
C ALA A 36 -2.60 -0.67 3.12
N VAL A 37 -2.42 -1.96 2.82
CA VAL A 37 -1.89 -2.95 3.77
C VAL A 37 -0.59 -3.55 3.27
N PRO A 38 0.35 -3.96 4.15
CA PRO A 38 1.57 -4.65 3.74
C PRO A 38 1.24 -5.93 2.95
N ALA A 39 1.84 -6.08 1.78
CA ALA A 39 1.73 -7.30 0.98
C ALA A 39 2.70 -8.36 1.54
N THR A 40 2.44 -8.87 2.74
CA THR A 40 3.15 -10.04 3.26
C THR A 40 2.38 -11.29 2.88
N LYS A 41 3.04 -12.23 2.19
CA LYS A 41 2.56 -13.62 2.19
C LYS A 41 2.68 -14.09 3.64
N LYS A 42 1.55 -14.33 4.31
CA LYS A 42 1.56 -15.18 5.50
C LYS A 42 1.93 -16.57 5.01
N THR A 43 3.21 -16.91 5.16
CA THR A 43 3.70 -18.28 5.04
C THR A 43 3.12 -19.13 6.16
#